data_AF-G4HMN3-F1
#
_entry.id   AF-G4HMN3-F1
#
_cell.length_a   1.000
_cell.length_b   1.000
_cell.length_c   1.000
_cell.angle_alpha   90.00
_cell.angle_beta   90.00
_cell.angle_gamma   90.00
#
_symmetry.space_group_name_H-M   'P 1'
#
loop_
_entity.id
_entity.type
_entity.pdbx_description
1 polymer ?
#
loop_
_entity_poly.entity_id
_entity_poly.type
_entity_poly.pdbx_seq_one_letter_code
_entity_poly.pdbx_strand_id
1 'polypeptide(L)' 'METFGRGCLYLIIGAVVLLLLAMLLGTTITIPWFIFIPLVIIAFVVAASKSNRRDDD' A
#
# COMPACT_ATOMS: atom_id res chain seq x y z
N MET A 1 13.87 12.86 9.65
CA MET A 1 13.89 11.48 9.09
C MET A 1 12.47 11.05 8.72
N GLU A 2 11.78 11.82 7.87
CA GLU A 2 10.30 11.69 7.73
C GLU A 2 9.85 10.93 6.48
N THR A 3 10.70 10.81 5.47
CA THR A 3 10.40 10.10 4.22
C THR A 3 10.40 8.58 4.40
N PHE A 4 11.36 8.05 5.19
CA PHE A 4 11.44 6.63 5.53
C PHE A 4 10.27 6.15 6.40
N GLY A 5 9.92 6.94 7.44
CA GLY A 5 8.81 6.60 8.34
C GLY A 5 7.46 6.60 7.63
N ARG A 6 7.23 7.57 6.72
CA ARG A 6 5.98 7.63 5.94
C ARG A 6 5.88 6.48 4.94
N GLY A 7 6.97 6.07 4.30
CA GLY A 7 6.98 4.90 3.40
C GLY A 7 6.58 3.60 4.10
N CYS A 8 7.14 3.32 5.29
CA CYS A 8 6.76 2.15 6.09
C CYS A 8 5.29 2.19 6.56
N LEU A 9 4.78 3.36 6.94
CA LEU A 9 3.38 3.50 7.38
C LEU A 9 2.40 3.11 6.26
N TYR A 10 2.66 3.51 5.01
CA TYR A 10 1.81 3.17 3.88
C TYR A 10 1.89 1.69 3.49
N LEU A 11 3.06 1.04 3.65
CA LEU A 11 3.17 -0.42 3.48
C LEU A 11 2.34 -1.17 4.53
N ILE A 12 2.36 -0.70 5.79
CA ILE A 12 1.52 -1.27 6.86
C ILE A 12 0.04 -1.08 6.52
N ILE A 13 -0.38 0.10 6.08
CA ILE A 13 -1.77 0.36 5.67
C ILE A 13 -2.18 -0.54 4.49
N GLY A 14 -1.32 -0.69 3.47
CA GLY A 14 -1.56 -1.59 2.34
C GLY A 14 -1.70 -3.06 2.76
N ALA A 15 -0.85 -3.51 3.69
CA ALA A 15 -0.92 -4.85 4.25
C ALA A 15 -2.22 -5.07 5.05
N VAL A 16 -2.64 -4.10 5.88
CA VAL A 16 -3.90 -4.17 6.64
C VAL A 16 -5.11 -4.23 5.72
N VAL A 17 -5.13 -3.44 4.65
CA VAL A 17 -6.22 -3.47 3.65
C VAL A 17 -6.27 -4.82 2.93
N LEU A 18 -5.12 -5.37 2.52
CA LEU A 18 -5.06 -6.70 1.90
C LEU A 18 -5.52 -7.80 2.85
N LEU A 19 -5.19 -7.69 4.14
CA LEU A 19 -5.60 -8.64 5.16
C LEU A 19 -7.12 -8.61 5.36
N LEU A 20 -7.71 -7.41 5.44
CA LEU A 20 -9.16 -7.25 5.51
C LEU A 20 -9.86 -7.79 4.26
N LEU A 21 -9.29 -7.55 3.08
CA LEU A 21 -9.82 -8.07 1.82
C LEU A 21 -9.78 -9.61 1.79
N ALA A 22 -8.65 -10.21 2.21
CA ALA A 22 -8.51 -11.66 2.32
C ALA A 22 -9.50 -12.26 3.32
N MET A 23 -9.75 -11.57 4.43
CA MET A 23 -10.73 -11.98 5.43
C MET A 23 -12.17 -11.94 4.88
N LEU A 24 -12.49 -10.92 4.08
CA LEU A 24 -13.81 -10.74 3.46
C LEU A 24 -14.09 -11.78 2.37
N LEU A 25 -13.08 -12.10 1.56
CA LEU A 25 -13.19 -13.11 0.49
C LEU A 25 -13.16 -14.55 1.04
N GLY A 26 -12.84 -14.75 2.32
CA GLY A 26 -12.85 -16.07 2.99
C GLY A 26 -11.95 -17.12 2.32
N THR A 27 -11.03 -16.68 1.45
CA THR A 27 -10.24 -17.53 0.57
C THR A 27 -8.81 -17.04 0.53
N THR A 28 -7.86 -17.96 0.33
CA THR A 28 -6.45 -17.64 0.19
C THR A 28 -6.25 -16.97 -1.17
N ILE A 29 -6.14 -15.64 -1.17
CA ILE A 29 -5.88 -14.89 -2.40
C ILE A 29 -4.43 -15.13 -2.82
N THR A 30 -4.23 -16.05 -3.75
CA THR A 30 -2.94 -16.29 -4.40
C THR A 30 -2.74 -15.25 -5.49
N ILE A 31 -2.22 -14.08 -5.12
CA ILE A 31 -1.90 -13.04 -6.10
C ILE A 31 -0.61 -13.44 -6.85
N PRO A 32 -0.65 -13.64 -8.18
CA PRO A 32 0.55 -13.91 -8.96
C PRO A 32 1.52 -12.73 -8.88
N TRP A 33 2.82 -13.00 -8.92
CA TRP A 33 3.87 -11.99 -8.80
C TRP A 33 3.74 -10.83 -9.80
N PHE A 34 3.25 -11.10 -11.01
CA PHE A 34 3.02 -10.08 -12.02
C PHE A 34 1.93 -9.07 -11.66
N ILE A 35 0.96 -9.44 -10.82
CA ILE A 35 -0.06 -8.53 -10.30
C ILE A 35 0.43 -7.88 -9.00
N PHE A 36 1.13 -8.65 -8.15
CA PHE A 36 1.61 -8.16 -6.86
C PHE A 36 2.60 -7.00 -6.98
N ILE A 37 3.62 -7.14 -7.84
CA ILE A 37 4.66 -6.11 -8.04
C ILE A 37 4.07 -4.75 -8.44
N PRO A 38 3.25 -4.61 -9.50
CA PRO A 38 2.69 -3.32 -9.86
C PRO A 38 1.73 -2.77 -8.80
N LEU A 39 1.02 -3.61 -8.06
CA LEU A 39 0.15 -3.17 -6.96
C LEU A 39 0.96 -2.51 -5.84
N VAL A 40 2.12 -3.09 -5.50
CA VAL A 40 3.08 -2.51 -4.54
C VAL A 40 3.67 -1.20 -5.07
N ILE A 41 4.06 -1.14 -6.36
CA ILE A 41 4.60 0.08 -6.97
C ILE A 41 3.56 1.20 -6.95
N ILE A 42 2.31 0.92 -7.33
CA ILE A 42 1.21 1.90 -7.32
C ILE A 42 0.95 2.38 -5.88
N ALA A 43 0.91 1.46 -4.90
CA ALA A 43 0.76 1.85 -3.50
C ALA A 43 1.89 2.77 -3.04
N PHE A 44 3.13 2.50 -3.45
CA PHE A 44 4.30 3.30 -3.10
C PHE A 44 4.30 4.67 -3.81
N VAL A 45 3.88 4.73 -5.07
CA VAL A 45 3.75 5.98 -5.83
C VAL A 45 2.62 6.85 -5.30
N VAL A 46 1.46 6.26 -4.98
CA VAL A 46 0.34 6.98 -4.37
C VAL A 46 0.72 7.49 -2.99
N ALA A 47 1.45 6.71 -2.20
CA ALA A 47 2.00 7.15 -0.92
C ALA A 47 3.00 8.31 -1.07
N ALA A 48 3.93 8.20 -2.02
CA ALA A 48 4.92 9.22 -2.31
C ALA A 48 4.27 10.53 -2.82
N SER A 49 3.29 10.41 -3.71
CA SER A 49 2.55 11.54 -4.28
C SER A 49 1.63 12.20 -3.24
N LYS A 50 0.97 11.42 -2.37
CA LYS A 50 0.12 11.96 -1.30
C LYS A 50 0.93 12.63 -0.19
N SER A 51 2.17 12.21 0.07
CA SER A 51 3.08 12.94 0.96
C SER A 51 3.42 14.33 0.42
N ASN A 52 3.33 14.58 -0.89
CA ASN A 52 3.60 15.87 -1.52
C ASN A 52 2.34 16.74 -1.72
N ARG A 53 1.15 16.23 -1.38
CA ARG A 53 -0.13 16.97 -1.48
C ARG A 53 -0.71 17.37 -0.13
N ARG A 54 -0.02 17.10 0.98
CA ARG A 54 -0.47 17.45 2.34
C ARG A 54 0.15 18.74 2.88
N ASP A 55 0.89 19.45 2.03
CA ASP A 55 1.45 20.79 2.29
C ASP A 55 0.69 21.90 1.53
N ASP A 56 -0.42 21.57 0.83
CA ASP A 56 -1.20 22.54 0.02
C ASP A 56 -2.72 22.48 0.35
N ASP A 57 -3.05 22.22 1.63
CA ASP A 57 -4.38 22.44 2.22
C ASP A 57 -4.21 22.86 3.70
#